data_AF-A0A820YRU5-F1
#
_entry.id   AF-A0A820YRU5-F1
#
_cell.length_a   1.000
_cell.length_b   1.000
_cell.length_c   1.000
_cell.angle_alpha   90.00
_cell.angle_beta   90.00
_cell.angle_gamma   90.00
#
_symmetry.space_group_name_H-M   'P 1'
#
loop_
_entity.id
_entity.type
_entity.pdbx_description
1 polymer ?
#
loop_
_entity_poly.entity_id
_entity_poly.type
_entity_poly.pdbx_seq_one_letter_code
_entity_poly.pdbx_strand_id
1 'polypeptide(L)'
;MIQNETIQIWIIYLQVLKTNETEHLTNVTNYYLSKIVEQSAFYYGRIHNLYYLAHGHINIQLVCIRYEQQQYVESAKYIQKAYNTYSKLSEGLSQQIHIAQVDNNFAKINWKYTGKYDHAAKDLLQALQIDRNNVEIFINIVLIQASAELYSYTLNSFSTALLIIEALNETDYLSYGLIYREIGQNLCKIEIILASIIPLPASRGVSRRYLLEDLANEILYEIFEYLDVYDIYKGFYNLNKRFQNLTINSNVLTKINISIISKSNFEDYHRNILIPNQNRINFLRLSNPFAAEIIFSRTRLVLNFIRLEKLILENIQIKHLYKICDNLIHLRKLHSLTISISDYIESLSLIFARIFLLSKLKYCKIEYQTKNYEEPLLTIFTEYDYSPIQSLIINGRFPFDSFSHLLCCLPKLQYISIDCLIQDHYYTEEEEEEEKLSFIQLKYLKYVSLRIDYVEFKKFEKIITEVFHYVQILRLMTFYDEVYLDAKRWQKLIVTYMPYLRIFDINHEGSVKTNSLTYHDIINGFNSSFWIENKWFFTHQHIRKDEPDNGILYSTTPYR
;
A
#
# COMPACT_ATOMS: atom_id res chain seq x y z
N MET A 1 -51.03 24.88 9.25
CA MET A 1 -50.07 25.26 8.20
C MET A 1 -48.63 24.89 8.57
N ILE A 2 -48.06 25.37 9.67
CA ILE A 2 -46.63 25.16 10.04
C ILE A 2 -46.24 23.67 10.19
N GLN A 3 -47.09 22.82 10.78
CA GLN A 3 -46.83 21.36 10.82
C GLN A 3 -46.76 20.73 9.42
N ASN A 4 -47.50 21.27 8.45
CA ASN A 4 -47.56 20.74 7.09
C ASN A 4 -46.31 21.11 6.28
N GLU A 5 -45.78 22.32 6.48
CA GLU A 5 -44.54 22.79 5.83
C GLU A 5 -43.29 22.11 6.40
N THR A 6 -43.26 21.87 7.73
CA THR A 6 -42.17 21.12 8.38
C THR A 6 -42.12 19.66 7.90
N ILE A 7 -43.30 19.04 7.71
CA ILE A 7 -43.42 17.68 7.15
C ILE A 7 -42.98 17.66 5.68
N GLN A 8 -43.31 18.68 4.88
CA GLN A 8 -42.85 18.74 3.48
C GLN A 8 -41.33 18.89 3.35
N ILE A 9 -40.68 19.65 4.24
CA ILE A 9 -39.20 19.73 4.27
C ILE A 9 -38.58 18.37 4.59
N TRP A 10 -39.14 17.65 5.56
CA TRP A 10 -38.68 16.30 5.89
C TRP A 10 -38.91 15.30 4.75
N ILE A 11 -40.03 15.41 4.02
CA ILE A 11 -40.32 14.58 2.85
C ILE A 11 -39.34 14.87 1.70
N ILE A 12 -39.04 16.14 1.41
CA ILE A 12 -38.06 16.55 0.39
C ILE A 12 -36.66 16.10 0.80
N TYR A 13 -36.29 16.26 2.07
CA TYR A 13 -35.02 15.79 2.63
C TYR A 13 -34.85 14.26 2.48
N LEU A 14 -35.89 13.49 2.78
CA LEU A 14 -35.90 12.02 2.63
C LEU A 14 -35.91 11.56 1.16
N GLN A 15 -36.54 12.32 0.25
CA GLN A 15 -36.53 12.02 -1.19
C GLN A 15 -35.17 12.29 -1.84
N VAL A 16 -34.45 13.32 -1.40
CA VAL A 16 -33.15 13.70 -1.98
C VAL A 16 -31.98 12.88 -1.40
N LEU A 17 -32.08 12.41 -0.15
CA LEU A 17 -31.17 11.38 0.39
C LEU A 17 -31.15 10.09 -0.47
N LYS A 18 -32.18 9.89 -1.29
CA LYS A 18 -32.32 8.74 -2.19
C LYS A 18 -31.65 8.91 -3.55
N THR A 19 -31.26 10.14 -3.95
CA THR A 19 -30.83 10.45 -5.32
C THR A 19 -29.34 10.78 -5.47
N ASN A 20 -28.56 10.86 -4.39
CA ASN A 20 -27.09 11.10 -4.41
C ASN A 20 -26.60 12.37 -5.13
N GLU A 21 -27.47 13.35 -5.43
CA GLU A 21 -27.10 14.62 -6.08
C GLU A 21 -26.90 15.75 -5.04
N THR A 22 -25.65 15.99 -4.64
CA THR A 22 -25.30 16.82 -3.46
C THR A 22 -25.35 18.34 -3.68
N GLU A 23 -25.15 18.82 -4.91
CA GLU A 23 -25.11 20.26 -5.21
C GLU A 23 -26.53 20.85 -5.33
N HIS A 24 -27.46 20.05 -5.86
CA HIS A 24 -28.88 20.38 -5.93
C HIS A 24 -29.52 20.48 -4.54
N LEU A 25 -29.05 19.66 -3.57
CA LEU A 25 -29.50 19.65 -2.17
C LEU A 25 -29.25 21.00 -1.47
N THR A 26 -28.05 21.57 -1.63
CA THR A 26 -27.66 22.83 -0.96
C THR A 26 -28.50 23.99 -1.48
N ASN A 27 -28.70 24.07 -2.80
CA ASN A 27 -29.44 25.15 -3.44
C ASN A 27 -30.94 25.10 -3.13
N VAL A 28 -31.55 23.91 -3.16
CA VAL A 28 -32.98 23.73 -2.82
C VAL A 28 -33.23 24.00 -1.33
N THR A 29 -32.36 23.50 -0.45
CA THR A 29 -32.51 23.70 1.00
C THR A 29 -32.35 25.18 1.37
N ASN A 30 -31.39 25.89 0.78
CA ASN A 30 -31.21 27.34 0.99
C ASN A 30 -32.42 28.14 0.48
N TYR A 31 -33.01 27.75 -0.65
CA TYR A 31 -34.19 28.41 -1.20
C TYR A 31 -35.41 28.30 -0.27
N TYR A 32 -35.76 27.09 0.18
CA TYR A 32 -36.93 26.90 1.04
C TYR A 32 -36.73 27.46 2.45
N LEU A 33 -35.52 27.36 3.01
CA LEU A 33 -35.22 27.93 4.32
C LEU A 33 -35.24 29.46 4.32
N SER A 34 -34.74 30.12 3.27
CA SER A 34 -34.80 31.58 3.17
C SER A 34 -36.25 32.09 3.06
N LYS A 35 -37.12 31.36 2.35
CA LYS A 35 -38.57 31.64 2.27
C LYS A 35 -39.28 31.53 3.63
N ILE A 36 -38.88 30.58 4.48
CA ILE A 36 -39.47 30.41 5.81
C ILE A 36 -39.02 31.52 6.77
N VAL A 37 -37.74 31.90 6.73
CA VAL A 37 -37.19 32.98 7.55
C VAL A 37 -37.85 34.33 7.22
N GLU A 38 -38.19 34.59 5.94
CA GLU A 38 -38.92 35.79 5.52
C GLU A 38 -40.35 35.87 6.08
N GLN A 39 -41.01 34.74 6.39
CA GLN A 39 -42.44 34.71 6.73
C GLN A 39 -42.74 34.66 8.24
N SER A 40 -41.75 34.48 9.12
CA SER A 40 -41.98 34.18 10.53
C SER A 40 -41.35 35.19 11.51
N ALA A 41 -41.91 36.40 11.60
CA ALA A 41 -41.44 37.43 12.54
C ALA A 41 -41.65 37.06 14.03
N PHE A 42 -42.60 36.16 14.34
CA PHE A 42 -42.97 35.82 15.73
C PHE A 42 -42.17 34.63 16.33
N TYR A 43 -41.46 33.85 15.50
CA TYR A 43 -40.69 32.66 15.91
C TYR A 43 -39.20 32.77 15.57
N TYR A 44 -38.74 33.99 15.29
CA TYR A 44 -37.42 34.27 14.72
C TYR A 44 -36.28 33.53 15.42
N GLY A 45 -36.23 33.52 16.76
CA GLY A 45 -35.18 32.81 17.51
C GLY A 45 -35.17 31.28 17.34
N ARG A 46 -36.34 30.63 17.30
CA ARG A 46 -36.42 29.16 17.17
C ARG A 46 -36.16 28.69 15.74
N ILE A 47 -36.69 29.41 14.76
CA ILE A 47 -36.49 29.10 13.34
C ILE A 47 -35.05 29.39 12.92
N HIS A 48 -34.42 30.43 13.47
CA HIS A 48 -33.02 30.75 13.24
C HIS A 48 -32.07 29.67 13.81
N ASN A 49 -32.37 29.12 14.98
CA ASN A 49 -31.60 27.99 15.51
C ASN A 49 -31.79 26.70 14.69
N LEU A 50 -33.02 26.41 14.24
CA LEU A 50 -33.28 25.26 13.37
C LEU A 50 -32.57 25.39 12.00
N TYR A 51 -32.49 26.60 11.46
CA TYR A 51 -31.73 26.90 10.24
C TYR A 51 -30.26 26.54 10.39
N TYR A 52 -29.60 27.03 11.44
CA TYR A 52 -28.18 26.75 11.68
C TYR A 52 -27.91 25.29 12.04
N LEU A 53 -28.81 24.62 12.77
CA LEU A 53 -28.72 23.18 13.03
C LEU A 53 -28.79 22.38 11.72
N ALA A 54 -29.78 22.65 10.87
CA ALA A 54 -29.93 21.96 9.59
C ALA A 54 -28.71 22.19 8.68
N HIS A 55 -28.24 23.44 8.58
CA HIS A 55 -27.08 23.77 7.76
C HIS A 55 -25.77 23.19 8.31
N GLY A 56 -25.62 23.13 9.64
CA GLY A 56 -24.52 22.47 10.31
C GLY A 56 -24.51 20.97 10.02
N HIS A 57 -25.68 20.31 10.09
CA HIS A 57 -25.81 18.88 9.81
C HIS A 57 -25.50 18.53 8.35
N ILE A 58 -25.97 19.35 7.40
CA ILE A 58 -25.63 19.18 5.97
C ILE A 58 -24.11 19.26 5.77
N ASN A 59 -23.45 20.24 6.40
CA ASN A 59 -22.00 20.34 6.30
C ASN A 59 -21.29 19.12 6.92
N ILE A 60 -21.75 18.57 8.05
CA ILE A 60 -21.20 17.32 8.60
C ILE A 60 -21.41 16.13 7.65
N GLN A 61 -22.58 15.98 7.04
CA GLN A 61 -22.82 14.90 6.08
C GLN A 61 -21.90 15.01 4.86
N LEU A 62 -21.66 16.22 4.37
CA LEU A 62 -20.70 16.47 3.30
C LEU A 62 -19.26 16.15 3.72
N VAL A 63 -18.90 16.35 4.98
CA VAL A 63 -17.61 15.91 5.53
C VAL A 63 -17.48 14.40 5.41
N CYS A 64 -18.48 13.62 5.88
CA CYS A 64 -18.45 12.16 5.80
C CYS A 64 -18.35 11.67 4.35
N ILE A 65 -19.17 12.21 3.45
CA ILE A 65 -19.17 11.82 2.02
C ILE A 65 -17.81 12.13 1.36
N ARG A 66 -17.27 13.33 1.58
CA ARG A 66 -15.98 13.73 0.98
C ARG A 66 -14.81 12.97 1.60
N TYR A 67 -14.91 12.64 2.88
CA TYR A 67 -13.94 11.78 3.57
C TYR A 67 -13.92 10.36 2.98
N GLU A 68 -15.08 9.75 2.77
CA GLU A 68 -15.21 8.42 2.14
C GLU A 68 -14.68 8.41 0.69
N GLN A 69 -14.89 9.50 -0.05
CA GLN A 69 -14.37 9.70 -1.41
C GLN A 69 -12.88 10.06 -1.49
N GLN A 70 -12.19 10.09 -0.35
CA GLN A 70 -10.78 10.47 -0.24
C GLN A 70 -10.46 11.92 -0.64
N GLN A 71 -11.44 12.83 -0.56
CA GLN A 71 -11.32 14.26 -0.89
C GLN A 71 -11.10 15.12 0.35
N TYR A 72 -9.97 14.91 1.04
CA TYR A 72 -9.76 15.42 2.40
C TYR A 72 -9.63 16.94 2.53
N VAL A 73 -9.07 17.61 1.52
CA VAL A 73 -8.98 19.09 1.50
C VAL A 73 -10.38 19.71 1.44
N GLU A 74 -11.27 19.15 0.61
CA GLU A 74 -12.66 19.58 0.56
C GLU A 74 -13.41 19.22 1.84
N SER A 75 -13.18 18.02 2.39
CA SER A 75 -13.72 17.62 3.68
C SER A 75 -13.35 18.63 4.79
N ALA A 76 -12.09 19.06 4.88
CA ALA A 76 -11.66 20.07 5.86
C ALA A 76 -12.37 21.42 5.69
N LYS A 77 -12.63 21.86 4.44
CA LYS A 77 -13.42 23.08 4.16
C LYS A 77 -14.85 22.97 4.70
N TYR A 78 -15.49 21.81 4.54
CA TYR A 78 -16.84 21.58 5.06
C TYR A 78 -16.88 21.47 6.59
N ILE A 79 -15.84 20.95 7.24
CA ILE A 79 -15.74 20.98 8.71
C ILE A 79 -15.66 22.44 9.19
N GLN A 80 -14.81 23.27 8.59
CA GLN A 80 -14.70 24.68 8.98
C GLN A 80 -16.02 25.43 8.78
N LYS A 81 -16.76 25.13 7.71
CA LYS A 81 -18.12 25.66 7.48
C LYS A 81 -19.10 25.19 8.55
N ALA A 82 -19.07 23.91 8.93
CA ALA A 82 -19.89 23.36 10.01
C ALA A 82 -19.58 24.08 11.33
N TYR A 83 -18.30 24.20 11.71
CA TYR A 83 -17.86 24.90 12.92
C TYR A 83 -18.38 26.34 12.96
N ASN A 84 -18.18 27.10 11.88
CA ASN A 84 -18.65 28.49 11.76
C ASN A 84 -20.18 28.62 11.77
N THR A 85 -20.89 27.55 11.46
CA THR A 85 -22.36 27.51 11.46
C THR A 85 -22.86 27.20 12.87
N TYR A 86 -22.29 26.20 13.54
CA TYR A 86 -22.64 25.84 14.92
C TYR A 86 -22.21 26.92 15.91
N SER A 87 -21.12 27.65 15.68
CA SER A 87 -20.70 28.76 16.55
C SER A 87 -21.67 29.95 16.58
N LYS A 88 -22.61 30.02 15.62
CA LYS A 88 -23.65 31.06 15.53
C LYS A 88 -24.96 30.69 16.22
N LEU A 89 -25.11 29.46 16.71
CA LEU A 89 -26.28 29.07 17.52
C LEU A 89 -26.26 29.80 18.86
N SER A 90 -27.44 30.11 19.40
CA SER A 90 -27.56 30.66 20.77
C SER A 90 -27.13 29.60 21.80
N GLU A 91 -26.27 29.98 22.74
CA GLU A 91 -25.65 29.10 23.75
C GLU A 91 -26.64 28.09 24.35
N GLY A 92 -26.38 26.80 24.11
CA GLY A 92 -27.18 25.70 24.66
C GLY A 92 -26.48 24.36 24.50
N LEU A 93 -26.87 23.37 25.32
CA LEU A 93 -26.25 22.04 25.39
C LEU A 93 -26.16 21.33 24.01
N SER A 94 -27.16 21.55 23.13
CA SER A 94 -27.16 20.99 21.77
C SER A 94 -26.06 21.57 20.87
N GLN A 95 -25.74 22.87 21.00
CA GLN A 95 -24.65 23.50 20.25
C GLN A 95 -23.30 22.91 20.65
N GLN A 96 -23.11 22.69 21.96
CA GLN A 96 -21.89 22.12 22.51
C GLN A 96 -21.64 20.70 21.99
N ILE A 97 -22.65 19.83 22.00
CA ILE A 97 -22.53 18.45 21.47
C ILE A 97 -22.15 18.45 19.98
N HIS A 98 -22.74 19.33 19.17
CA HIS A 98 -22.39 19.41 17.75
C HIS A 98 -20.98 19.97 17.50
N ILE A 99 -20.51 20.90 18.34
CA ILE A 99 -19.12 21.37 18.28
C ILE A 99 -18.17 20.23 18.63
N ALA A 100 -18.46 19.41 19.65
CA ALA A 100 -17.64 18.23 19.98
C ALA A 100 -17.57 17.22 18.83
N GLN A 101 -18.67 16.99 18.09
CA GLN A 101 -18.67 16.13 16.91
C GLN A 101 -17.82 16.71 15.76
N VAL A 102 -17.85 18.02 15.57
CA VAL A 102 -17.03 18.72 14.57
C VAL A 102 -15.54 18.62 14.93
N ASP A 103 -15.19 18.85 16.19
CA ASP A 103 -13.81 18.75 16.70
C ASP A 103 -13.27 17.31 16.59
N ASN A 104 -14.10 16.30 16.90
CA ASN A 104 -13.76 14.88 16.71
C ASN A 104 -13.45 14.55 15.23
N ASN A 105 -14.28 15.04 14.30
CA ASN A 105 -14.04 14.85 12.87
C ASN A 105 -12.80 15.60 12.37
N PHE A 106 -12.52 16.80 12.91
CA PHE A 106 -11.32 17.56 12.57
C PHE A 106 -10.05 16.82 13.00
N ALA A 107 -10.07 16.23 14.19
CA ALA A 107 -8.99 15.41 14.70
C ALA A 107 -8.71 14.18 13.82
N LYS A 108 -9.76 13.46 13.38
CA LYS A 108 -9.61 12.31 12.47
C LYS A 108 -8.91 12.68 11.16
N ILE A 109 -9.24 13.85 10.60
CA ILE A 109 -8.60 14.34 9.37
C ILE A 109 -7.15 14.77 9.64
N ASN A 110 -6.91 15.55 10.69
CA ASN A 110 -5.58 16.03 11.04
C ASN A 110 -4.61 14.87 11.31
N TRP A 111 -5.04 13.87 12.06
CA TRP A 111 -4.25 12.66 12.33
C TRP A 111 -3.93 11.89 11.05
N LYS A 112 -4.96 11.48 10.30
CA LYS A 112 -4.79 10.51 9.21
C LYS A 112 -4.07 11.07 7.98
N TYR A 113 -4.11 12.39 7.76
CA TYR A 113 -3.57 13.01 6.53
C TYR A 113 -2.41 13.97 6.76
N THR A 114 -2.39 14.71 7.87
CA THR A 114 -1.37 15.74 8.07
C THR A 114 -0.24 15.30 9.00
N GLY A 115 -0.39 14.16 9.70
CA GLY A 115 0.56 13.71 10.72
C GLY A 115 0.70 14.68 11.89
N LYS A 116 -0.24 15.63 12.05
CA LYS A 116 -0.22 16.64 13.13
C LYS A 116 -0.89 16.09 14.39
N TYR A 117 -0.24 15.10 15.01
CA TYR A 117 -0.77 14.39 16.18
C TYR A 117 -1.12 15.34 17.33
N ASP A 118 -0.30 16.36 17.60
CA ASP A 118 -0.53 17.32 18.70
C ASP A 118 -1.80 18.16 18.50
N HIS A 119 -2.09 18.53 17.25
CA HIS A 119 -3.29 19.33 16.93
C HIS A 119 -4.54 18.47 17.08
N ALA A 120 -4.49 17.25 16.51
CA ALA A 120 -5.60 16.32 16.60
C ALA A 120 -5.88 15.88 18.05
N ALA A 121 -4.84 15.69 18.88
CA ALA A 121 -5.00 15.42 20.30
C ALA A 121 -5.64 16.59 21.05
N LYS A 122 -5.24 17.83 20.76
CA LYS A 122 -5.83 19.03 21.35
C LYS A 122 -7.31 19.17 21.00
N ASP A 123 -7.66 18.94 19.73
CA ASP A 123 -9.04 19.02 19.24
C ASP A 123 -9.92 17.96 19.93
N LEU A 124 -9.43 16.73 20.11
CA LEU A 124 -10.17 15.70 20.85
C LEU A 124 -10.29 15.98 22.35
N LEU A 125 -9.28 16.56 22.97
CA LEU A 125 -9.37 16.96 24.38
C LEU A 125 -10.41 18.07 24.57
N GLN A 126 -10.54 18.98 23.62
CA GLN A 126 -11.58 20.01 23.62
C GLN A 126 -12.96 19.38 23.42
N ALA A 127 -13.10 18.45 22.47
CA ALA A 127 -14.33 17.69 22.26
C ALA A 127 -14.75 16.91 23.53
N LEU A 128 -13.77 16.32 24.23
CA LEU A 128 -13.99 15.55 25.46
C LEU A 128 -14.40 16.44 26.65
N GLN A 129 -13.89 17.68 26.73
CA GLN A 129 -14.34 18.63 27.76
C GLN A 129 -15.83 18.94 27.63
N ILE A 130 -16.34 18.90 26.39
CA ILE A 130 -17.73 19.19 26.06
C ILE A 130 -18.62 17.94 26.25
N ASP A 131 -18.19 16.78 25.78
CA ASP A 131 -18.92 15.50 25.91
C ASP A 131 -18.04 14.44 26.60
N ARG A 132 -18.05 14.47 27.94
CA ARG A 132 -17.17 13.65 28.78
C ARG A 132 -17.46 12.15 28.73
N ASN A 133 -18.62 11.74 28.22
CA ASN A 133 -19.03 10.35 28.18
C ASN A 133 -19.00 9.77 26.76
N ASN A 134 -18.46 10.51 25.78
CA ASN A 134 -18.41 10.08 24.41
C ASN A 134 -17.32 9.03 24.16
N VAL A 135 -17.73 7.77 24.08
CA VAL A 135 -16.83 6.63 23.86
C VAL A 135 -16.00 6.80 22.57
N GLU A 136 -16.60 7.31 21.50
CA GLU A 136 -15.93 7.49 20.21
C GLU A 136 -14.76 8.48 20.30
N ILE A 137 -14.91 9.57 21.05
CA ILE A 137 -13.83 10.56 21.28
C ILE A 137 -12.66 9.89 22.00
N PHE A 138 -12.92 9.08 23.03
CA PHE A 138 -11.87 8.34 23.74
C PHE A 138 -11.13 7.35 22.84
N ILE A 139 -11.84 6.59 22.01
CA ILE A 139 -11.23 5.66 21.05
C ILE A 139 -10.27 6.42 20.14
N ASN A 140 -10.70 7.56 19.60
CA ASN A 140 -9.85 8.35 18.71
C ASN A 140 -8.63 8.94 19.44
N ILE A 141 -8.75 9.32 20.72
CA ILE A 141 -7.60 9.78 21.52
C ILE A 141 -6.57 8.65 21.64
N VAL A 142 -7.02 7.43 21.95
CA VAL A 142 -6.16 6.25 22.08
C VAL A 142 -5.46 5.94 20.75
N LEU A 143 -6.18 5.97 19.63
CA LEU A 143 -5.62 5.72 18.30
C LEU A 143 -4.55 6.76 17.92
N ILE A 144 -4.78 8.03 18.22
CA ILE A 144 -3.84 9.11 17.93
C ILE A 144 -2.60 9.01 18.82
N GLN A 145 -2.77 8.76 20.12
CA GLN A 145 -1.65 8.62 21.06
C GLN A 145 -0.79 7.38 20.74
N ALA A 146 -1.42 6.27 20.34
CA ALA A 146 -0.72 5.08 19.86
C ALA A 146 0.08 5.36 18.58
N SER A 147 -0.52 6.07 17.63
CA SER A 147 0.13 6.46 16.37
C SER A 147 1.28 7.47 16.57
N ALA A 148 1.25 8.25 17.66
CA ALA A 148 2.28 9.21 18.03
C ALA A 148 3.38 8.61 18.95
N GLU A 149 3.37 7.30 19.19
CA GLU A 149 4.29 6.60 20.10
C GLU A 149 4.26 7.10 21.57
N LEU A 150 3.17 7.73 22.01
CA LEU A 150 2.98 8.27 23.37
C LEU A 150 2.35 7.22 24.31
N TYR A 151 3.09 6.12 24.54
CA TYR A 151 2.54 4.91 25.18
C TYR A 151 2.05 5.08 26.62
N SER A 152 2.69 5.94 27.44
CA SER A 152 2.27 6.20 28.84
C SER A 152 0.92 6.91 28.93
N TYR A 153 0.65 7.83 28.01
CA TYR A 153 -0.63 8.53 27.90
C TYR A 153 -1.72 7.64 27.31
N THR A 154 -1.35 6.79 26.34
CA THR A 154 -2.24 5.81 25.70
C THR A 154 -2.87 4.87 26.74
N LEU A 155 -2.08 4.38 27.70
CA LEU A 155 -2.55 3.48 28.76
C LEU A 155 -3.57 4.14 29.71
N ASN A 156 -3.35 5.40 30.10
CA ASN A 156 -4.26 6.10 31.00
C ASN A 156 -5.59 6.45 30.31
N SER A 157 -5.52 6.90 29.05
CA SER A 157 -6.69 7.17 28.20
C SER A 157 -7.51 5.89 27.95
N PHE A 158 -6.83 4.76 27.71
CA PHE A 158 -7.46 3.45 27.50
C PHE A 158 -8.17 2.94 28.76
N SER A 159 -7.51 3.05 29.93
CA SER A 159 -8.10 2.67 31.23
C SER A 159 -9.37 3.46 31.52
N THR A 160 -9.35 4.75 31.20
CA THR A 160 -10.50 5.65 31.39
C THR A 160 -11.64 5.32 30.42
N ALA A 161 -11.33 5.01 29.15
CA ALA A 161 -12.31 4.59 28.15
C ALA A 161 -13.04 3.30 28.57
N LEU A 162 -12.29 2.30 29.06
CA LEU A 162 -12.84 1.04 29.56
C LEU A 162 -13.80 1.24 30.73
N LEU A 163 -13.41 2.05 31.73
CA LEU A 163 -14.27 2.37 32.88
C LEU A 163 -15.58 3.06 32.48
N ILE A 164 -15.55 3.89 31.43
CA ILE A 164 -16.73 4.58 30.92
C ILE A 164 -17.65 3.62 30.15
N ILE A 165 -17.09 2.76 29.30
CA ILE A 165 -17.89 1.74 28.57
C ILE A 165 -18.54 0.77 29.56
N GLU A 166 -17.81 0.34 30.60
CA GLU A 166 -18.36 -0.48 31.69
C GLU A 166 -19.47 0.23 32.47
N ALA A 167 -19.31 1.54 32.73
CA ALA A 167 -20.31 2.34 33.44
C ALA A 167 -21.58 2.63 32.61
N LEU A 168 -21.47 2.64 31.28
CA LEU A 168 -22.59 2.91 30.36
C LEU A 168 -23.46 1.66 30.08
N ASN A 169 -23.10 0.47 30.58
CA ASN A 169 -23.82 -0.79 30.34
C ASN A 169 -24.09 -1.08 28.85
N GLU A 170 -23.30 -0.50 27.95
CA GLU A 170 -23.44 -0.73 26.52
C GLU A 170 -22.79 -2.08 26.17
N THR A 171 -23.61 -3.07 25.83
CA THR A 171 -23.21 -4.41 25.39
C THR A 171 -22.62 -4.41 23.98
N ASP A 172 -21.87 -3.39 23.61
CA ASP A 172 -21.42 -3.16 22.25
C ASP A 172 -20.05 -3.81 22.00
N TYR A 173 -20.05 -5.15 22.03
CA TYR A 173 -18.89 -6.01 21.78
C TYR A 173 -18.18 -5.71 20.44
N LEU A 174 -18.88 -5.07 19.49
CA LEU A 174 -18.33 -4.63 18.22
C LEU A 174 -17.34 -3.46 18.40
N SER A 175 -17.66 -2.51 19.29
CA SER A 175 -16.80 -1.38 19.63
C SER A 175 -15.54 -1.86 20.36
N TYR A 176 -15.67 -2.83 21.27
CA TYR A 176 -14.53 -3.54 21.84
C TYR A 176 -13.68 -4.23 20.77
N GLY A 177 -14.30 -5.00 19.87
CA GLY A 177 -13.59 -5.72 18.80
C GLY A 177 -12.86 -4.80 17.83
N LEU A 178 -13.42 -3.63 17.50
CA LEU A 178 -12.77 -2.64 16.64
C LEU A 178 -11.59 -1.95 17.34
N ILE A 179 -11.72 -1.64 18.63
CA ILE A 179 -10.63 -1.14 19.48
C ILE A 179 -9.51 -2.19 19.56
N TYR A 180 -9.83 -3.46 19.87
CA TYR A 180 -8.84 -4.54 19.92
C TYR A 180 -8.20 -4.84 18.56
N ARG A 181 -8.92 -4.68 17.45
CA ARG A 181 -8.41 -4.90 16.10
C ARG A 181 -7.49 -3.78 15.62
N GLU A 182 -7.89 -2.53 15.81
CA GLU A 182 -7.10 -1.35 15.40
C GLU A 182 -5.89 -1.13 16.31
N ILE A 183 -6.06 -1.34 17.62
CA ILE A 183 -4.93 -1.29 18.54
C ILE A 183 -4.09 -2.58 18.41
N GLY A 184 -4.66 -3.73 18.03
CA GLY A 184 -3.96 -5.00 17.81
C GLY A 184 -2.76 -4.94 16.86
N GLN A 185 -2.77 -4.01 15.90
CA GLN A 185 -1.60 -3.76 15.03
C GLN A 185 -0.45 -3.04 15.74
N ASN A 186 -0.72 -2.37 16.87
CA ASN A 186 0.24 -1.63 17.71
C ASN A 186 0.43 -2.24 19.12
N LEU A 187 -0.39 -3.22 19.54
CA LEU A 187 -0.55 -3.71 20.93
C LEU A 187 0.39 -4.83 21.37
N CYS A 188 1.17 -5.47 20.51
CA CYS A 188 2.06 -6.56 20.96
C CYS A 188 3.10 -6.09 22.00
N LYS A 189 3.35 -4.78 22.13
CA LYS A 189 4.21 -4.20 23.18
C LYS A 189 3.46 -3.89 24.48
N ILE A 190 2.13 -3.78 24.47
CA ILE A 190 1.31 -3.32 25.61
C ILE A 190 0.55 -4.49 26.27
N GLU A 191 0.17 -5.55 25.56
CA GLU A 191 -0.51 -6.70 26.18
C GLU A 191 0.33 -7.42 27.26
N ILE A 192 1.66 -7.39 27.12
CA ILE A 192 2.60 -7.93 28.12
C ILE A 192 2.59 -7.08 29.42
N ILE A 193 2.30 -5.78 29.32
CA ILE A 193 2.20 -4.86 30.46
C ILE A 193 0.79 -4.87 31.06
N LEU A 194 -0.26 -5.01 30.25
CA LEU A 194 -1.65 -5.03 30.74
C LEU A 194 -2.02 -6.35 31.43
N ALA A 195 -1.51 -7.49 30.96
CA ALA A 195 -1.68 -8.79 31.63
C ALA A 195 -0.97 -8.87 33.01
N SER A 196 -0.07 -7.92 33.33
CA SER A 196 0.63 -7.84 34.61
C SER A 196 0.09 -6.77 35.58
N ILE A 197 -0.84 -5.89 35.14
CA ILE A 197 -1.24 -4.70 35.92
C ILE A 197 -2.74 -4.61 36.26
N ILE A 198 -3.67 -5.23 35.51
CA ILE A 198 -5.12 -5.08 35.80
C ILE A 198 -5.69 -6.28 36.58
N PRO A 199 -6.19 -6.09 37.82
CA PRO A 199 -7.02 -7.08 38.49
C PRO A 199 -8.47 -7.01 37.97
N LEU A 200 -9.00 -8.10 37.43
CA LEU A 200 -10.43 -8.26 37.19
C LEU A 200 -11.20 -8.33 38.52
N PRO A 201 -12.41 -7.77 38.64
CA PRO A 201 -13.14 -7.70 39.90
C PRO A 201 -13.56 -9.09 40.38
N ALA A 202 -13.18 -9.39 41.62
CA ALA A 202 -13.45 -10.64 42.30
C ALA A 202 -14.93 -10.78 42.66
N SER A 203 -15.65 -11.69 42.01
CA SER A 203 -16.79 -12.34 42.65
C SER A 203 -16.27 -13.38 43.64
N ARG A 204 -16.83 -13.36 44.85
CA ARG A 204 -16.33 -14.09 46.02
C ARG A 204 -16.36 -15.60 45.80
N GLY A 205 -15.19 -16.24 45.82
CA GLY A 205 -15.04 -17.68 45.99
C GLY A 205 -13.96 -18.29 45.10
N VAL A 206 -12.70 -18.27 45.57
CA VAL A 206 -11.56 -19.03 45.03
C VAL A 206 -11.28 -18.80 43.53
N SER A 207 -10.95 -17.56 43.14
CA SER A 207 -10.44 -17.31 41.79
C SER A 207 -8.94 -17.60 41.73
N ARG A 208 -8.54 -18.72 41.14
CA ARG A 208 -7.17 -18.87 40.60
C ARG A 208 -6.97 -17.74 39.60
N ARG A 209 -5.96 -16.90 39.80
CA ARG A 209 -5.51 -15.96 38.77
C ARG A 209 -4.87 -16.81 37.68
N TYR A 210 -5.46 -16.86 36.51
CA TYR A 210 -4.82 -17.49 35.36
C TYR A 210 -3.70 -16.58 34.90
N LEU A 211 -2.45 -16.98 35.15
CA LEU A 211 -1.29 -16.32 34.59
C LEU A 211 -1.16 -16.75 33.12
N LEU A 212 -0.48 -15.94 32.30
CA LEU A 212 -0.14 -16.31 30.93
C LEU A 212 0.59 -17.66 30.87
N GLU A 213 1.36 -17.96 31.92
CA GLU A 213 2.08 -19.22 32.12
C GLU A 213 1.17 -20.43 32.36
N ASP A 214 -0.13 -20.22 32.65
CA ASP A 214 -1.13 -21.27 32.85
C ASP A 214 -1.91 -21.60 31.57
N LEU A 215 -1.80 -20.79 30.51
CA LEU A 215 -2.43 -21.08 29.22
C LEU A 215 -1.92 -22.40 28.66
N ALA A 216 -2.74 -23.14 27.91
CA ALA A 216 -2.31 -24.35 27.22
C ALA A 216 -1.33 -24.02 26.07
N ASN A 217 -0.50 -24.99 25.66
CA ASN A 217 0.50 -24.76 24.61
C ASN A 217 -0.17 -24.40 23.27
N GLU A 218 -1.34 -24.98 23.01
CA GLU A 218 -2.15 -24.77 21.82
C GLU A 218 -2.56 -23.30 21.68
N ILE A 219 -3.06 -22.70 22.77
CA ILE A 219 -3.43 -21.29 22.82
C ILE A 219 -2.20 -20.39 22.62
N LEU A 220 -1.06 -20.76 23.23
CA LEU A 220 0.18 -20.01 23.04
C LEU A 220 0.67 -20.09 21.58
N TYR A 221 0.51 -21.22 20.91
CA TYR A 221 0.83 -21.33 19.49
C TYR A 221 -0.10 -20.50 18.62
N GLU A 222 -1.41 -20.48 18.91
CA GLU A 222 -2.36 -19.59 18.22
C GLU A 222 -1.95 -18.12 18.37
N ILE A 223 -1.53 -17.69 19.56
CA ILE A 223 -1.00 -16.33 19.78
C ILE A 223 0.28 -16.12 18.95
N PHE A 224 1.20 -17.09 18.98
CA PHE A 224 2.47 -17.00 18.27
C PHE A 224 2.31 -16.95 16.74
N GLU A 225 1.20 -17.44 16.17
CA GLU A 225 0.94 -17.30 14.73
C GLU A 225 0.80 -15.83 14.29
N TYR A 226 0.43 -14.93 15.19
CA TYR A 226 0.30 -13.50 14.94
C TYR A 226 1.57 -12.70 15.23
N LEU A 227 2.60 -13.32 15.81
CA LEU A 227 3.84 -12.65 16.22
C LEU A 227 5.03 -13.06 15.34
N ASP A 228 5.99 -12.15 15.16
CA ASP A 228 7.30 -12.56 14.63
C ASP A 228 8.08 -13.35 15.69
N VAL A 229 8.90 -14.30 15.23
CA VAL A 229 9.72 -15.14 16.11
C VAL A 229 10.70 -14.30 16.94
N TYR A 230 11.15 -13.16 16.45
CA TYR A 230 11.95 -12.23 17.23
C TYR A 230 11.15 -11.59 18.37
N ASP A 231 9.88 -11.23 18.15
CA ASP A 231 9.02 -10.69 19.19
C ASP A 231 8.69 -11.74 20.25
N ILE A 232 8.43 -12.97 19.81
CA ILE A 232 8.28 -14.14 20.70
C ILE A 232 9.53 -14.34 21.53
N TYR A 233 10.71 -14.30 20.90
CA TYR A 233 11.97 -14.43 21.61
C TYR A 233 12.14 -13.33 22.66
N LYS A 234 11.96 -12.07 22.26
CA LYS A 234 12.18 -10.93 23.15
C LYS A 234 11.19 -10.89 24.33
N GLY A 235 9.93 -11.23 24.08
CA GLY A 235 8.88 -11.18 25.09
C GLY A 235 8.82 -12.41 26.00
N PHE A 236 9.09 -13.61 25.48
CA PHE A 236 8.72 -14.86 26.15
C PHE A 236 9.90 -15.76 26.48
N TYR A 237 11.02 -15.69 25.75
CA TYR A 237 12.12 -16.65 25.88
C TYR A 237 12.74 -16.66 27.28
N ASN A 238 12.82 -15.51 27.93
CA ASN A 238 13.43 -15.38 29.25
C ASN A 238 12.45 -15.57 30.41
N LEU A 239 11.16 -15.88 30.15
CA LEU A 239 10.17 -16.06 31.21
C LEU A 239 10.45 -17.33 32.01
N ASN A 240 10.46 -18.49 31.34
CA ASN A 240 10.74 -19.78 31.98
C ASN A 240 11.11 -20.86 30.93
N LYS A 241 11.51 -22.05 31.41
CA LYS A 241 11.92 -23.18 30.57
C LYS A 241 10.80 -23.67 29.63
N ARG A 242 9.54 -23.52 30.02
CA ARG A 242 8.40 -23.91 29.17
C ARG A 242 8.37 -23.03 27.92
N PHE A 243 8.47 -21.71 28.06
CA PHE A 243 8.51 -20.81 26.91
C PHE A 243 9.76 -20.99 26.04
N GLN A 244 10.93 -21.26 26.64
CA GLN A 244 12.13 -21.64 25.86
C GLN A 244 11.87 -22.86 24.99
N ASN A 245 11.24 -23.90 25.56
CA ASN A 245 10.87 -25.10 24.83
C ASN A 245 9.84 -24.82 23.74
N LEU A 246 8.85 -23.95 24.00
CA LEU A 246 7.87 -23.56 22.99
C LEU A 246 8.52 -22.87 21.79
N THR A 247 9.53 -22.03 22.01
CA THR A 247 10.22 -21.33 20.92
C THR A 247 11.20 -22.23 20.17
N ILE A 248 11.97 -23.07 20.87
CA ILE A 248 13.02 -23.91 20.27
C ILE A 248 12.46 -25.22 19.68
N ASN A 249 11.57 -25.90 20.41
CA ASN A 249 11.12 -27.27 20.11
C ASN A 249 9.70 -27.34 19.54
N SER A 250 9.17 -26.23 19.02
CA SER A 250 7.89 -26.25 18.32
C SER A 250 7.92 -27.18 17.09
N ASN A 251 6.77 -27.58 16.56
CA ASN A 251 6.68 -28.25 15.26
C ASN A 251 6.24 -27.29 14.14
N VAL A 252 5.90 -26.05 14.49
CA VAL A 252 5.38 -25.03 13.58
C VAL A 252 6.50 -24.51 12.67
N LEU A 253 6.20 -24.22 11.40
CA LEU A 253 7.18 -23.61 10.50
C LEU A 253 7.54 -22.19 10.98
N THR A 254 8.83 -21.89 10.99
CA THR A 254 9.33 -20.67 11.59
C THR A 254 9.50 -19.60 10.51
N LYS A 255 8.73 -18.51 10.62
CA LYS A 255 8.92 -17.30 9.82
C LYS A 255 9.76 -16.33 10.62
N ILE A 256 10.88 -15.88 10.05
CA ILE A 256 11.79 -14.99 10.75
C ILE A 256 11.93 -13.68 10.00
N ASN A 257 11.62 -12.58 10.69
CA ASN A 257 11.86 -11.24 10.22
C ASN A 257 12.86 -10.50 11.13
N ILE A 258 14.05 -10.25 10.60
CA ILE A 258 15.16 -9.63 11.36
C ILE A 258 15.39 -8.18 10.91
N SER A 259 14.35 -7.47 10.48
CA SER A 259 14.49 -6.10 10.00
C SER A 259 14.93 -5.10 11.09
N ILE A 260 14.52 -5.30 12.34
CA ILE A 260 14.62 -4.28 13.41
C ILE A 260 15.66 -4.68 14.50
N ILE A 261 16.37 -5.81 14.33
CA ILE A 261 17.34 -6.25 15.35
C ILE A 261 18.58 -5.35 15.37
N SER A 262 19.07 -5.01 16.55
CA SER A 262 20.40 -4.42 16.70
C SER A 262 21.48 -5.51 16.54
N LYS A 263 22.70 -5.09 16.17
CA LYS A 263 23.84 -6.00 16.06
C LYS A 263 24.13 -6.77 17.36
N SER A 264 24.04 -6.10 18.51
CA SER A 264 24.26 -6.72 19.83
C SER A 264 23.26 -7.83 20.11
N ASN A 265 21.97 -7.59 19.82
CA ASN A 265 20.91 -8.56 20.11
C ASN A 265 20.91 -9.71 19.10
N PHE A 266 21.45 -9.47 17.90
CA PHE A 266 21.54 -10.50 16.87
C PHE A 266 22.45 -11.65 17.25
N GLU A 267 23.56 -11.43 17.96
CA GLU A 267 24.46 -12.52 18.34
C GLU A 267 23.76 -13.52 19.27
N ASP A 268 23.02 -13.03 20.25
CA ASP A 268 22.24 -13.87 21.17
C ASP A 268 21.07 -14.54 20.47
N TYR A 269 20.32 -13.79 19.64
CA TYR A 269 19.24 -14.34 18.85
C TYR A 269 19.73 -15.42 17.86
N HIS A 270 20.89 -15.19 17.24
CA HIS A 270 21.48 -16.12 16.30
C HIS A 270 21.86 -17.43 16.98
N ARG A 271 22.49 -17.36 18.16
CA ARG A 271 22.87 -18.55 18.94
C ARG A 271 21.67 -19.31 19.50
N ASN A 272 20.70 -18.59 20.06
CA ASN A 272 19.62 -19.20 20.83
C ASN A 272 18.40 -19.58 20.00
N ILE A 273 18.14 -18.87 18.90
CA ILE A 273 16.93 -19.05 18.09
C ILE A 273 17.26 -19.47 16.66
N LEU A 274 18.13 -18.74 15.95
CA LEU A 274 18.38 -19.06 14.54
C LEU A 274 19.01 -20.43 14.37
N ILE A 275 20.17 -20.67 15.00
CA ILE A 275 20.92 -21.92 14.85
C ILE A 275 20.06 -23.16 15.21
N PRO A 276 19.35 -23.19 16.35
CA PRO A 276 18.54 -24.37 16.71
C PRO A 276 17.37 -24.64 15.76
N ASN A 277 16.83 -23.59 15.10
CA ASN A 277 15.64 -23.69 14.26
C ASN A 277 15.95 -23.70 12.75
N GLN A 278 17.21 -23.69 12.30
CA GLN A 278 17.60 -23.54 10.88
C GLN A 278 16.84 -24.49 9.94
N ASN A 279 16.68 -25.74 10.34
CA ASN A 279 16.01 -26.79 9.57
C ASN A 279 14.49 -26.59 9.42
N ARG A 280 13.89 -25.70 10.21
CA ARG A 280 12.45 -25.43 10.25
C ARG A 280 12.06 -24.05 9.70
N ILE A 281 13.05 -23.19 9.47
CA ILE A 281 12.82 -21.87 8.87
C ILE A 281 12.41 -22.04 7.40
N ASN A 282 11.20 -21.60 7.07
CA ASN A 282 10.69 -21.60 5.70
C ASN A 282 10.64 -20.19 5.08
N PHE A 283 10.63 -19.15 5.90
CA PHE A 283 10.67 -17.76 5.50
C PHE A 283 11.74 -17.02 6.27
N LEU A 284 12.62 -16.32 5.56
CA LEU A 284 13.68 -15.51 6.15
C LEU A 284 13.70 -14.13 5.50
N ARG A 285 13.52 -13.07 6.29
CA ARG A 285 13.71 -11.68 5.89
C ARG A 285 14.85 -11.05 6.67
N LEU A 286 15.84 -10.54 5.95
CA LEU A 286 17.02 -9.89 6.49
C LEU A 286 17.14 -8.49 5.89
N SER A 287 17.00 -7.45 6.71
CA SER A 287 17.24 -6.05 6.28
C SER A 287 18.55 -5.48 6.82
N ASN A 288 19.28 -6.29 7.59
CA ASN A 288 20.52 -5.92 8.24
C ASN A 288 21.72 -6.55 7.48
N PRO A 289 22.64 -5.75 6.90
CA PRO A 289 23.78 -6.26 6.16
C PRO A 289 24.62 -7.27 6.95
N PHE A 290 24.87 -6.97 8.23
CA PHE A 290 25.65 -7.83 9.11
C PHE A 290 24.98 -9.20 9.35
N ALA A 291 23.65 -9.26 9.39
CA ALA A 291 22.91 -10.50 9.61
C ALA A 291 23.00 -11.41 8.37
N ALA A 292 22.82 -10.82 7.19
CA ALA A 292 23.00 -11.52 5.93
C ALA A 292 24.44 -12.02 5.78
N GLU A 293 25.42 -11.18 6.11
CA GLU A 293 26.83 -11.60 6.11
C GLU A 293 27.07 -12.78 7.06
N ILE A 294 26.63 -12.72 8.31
CA ILE A 294 26.86 -13.80 9.27
C ILE A 294 26.21 -15.12 8.80
N ILE A 295 24.95 -15.07 8.36
CA ILE A 295 24.18 -16.27 7.97
C ILE A 295 24.75 -16.89 6.69
N PHE A 296 25.07 -16.07 5.68
CA PHE A 296 25.50 -16.55 4.36
C PHE A 296 27.03 -16.55 4.18
N SER A 297 27.82 -16.13 5.18
CA SER A 297 29.28 -16.17 5.09
C SER A 297 29.86 -17.59 5.05
N ARG A 298 29.11 -18.58 5.55
CA ARG A 298 29.54 -19.98 5.70
C ARG A 298 28.53 -20.91 5.06
N THR A 299 28.96 -21.61 4.01
CA THR A 299 28.15 -22.59 3.27
C THR A 299 27.49 -23.64 4.17
N ARG A 300 28.20 -24.08 5.23
CA ARG A 300 27.68 -25.04 6.22
C ARG A 300 26.41 -24.55 6.93
N LEU A 301 26.30 -23.25 7.20
CA LEU A 301 25.09 -22.69 7.85
C LEU A 301 23.93 -22.66 6.86
N VAL A 302 24.19 -22.25 5.62
CA VAL A 302 23.18 -22.19 4.55
C VAL A 302 22.60 -23.57 4.25
N LEU A 303 23.42 -24.62 4.26
CA LEU A 303 22.98 -26.01 4.05
C LEU A 303 21.97 -26.50 5.09
N ASN A 304 21.93 -25.90 6.29
CA ASN A 304 20.99 -26.29 7.33
C ASN A 304 19.57 -25.73 7.08
N PHE A 305 19.42 -24.73 6.20
CA PHE A 305 18.13 -24.16 5.81
C PHE A 305 17.37 -25.05 4.81
N ILE A 306 17.22 -26.34 5.14
CA ILE A 306 16.65 -27.37 4.27
C ILE A 306 15.18 -27.14 3.88
N ARG A 307 14.47 -26.27 4.63
CA ARG A 307 13.06 -25.92 4.40
C ARG A 307 12.85 -24.50 3.92
N LEU A 308 13.92 -23.73 3.68
CA LEU A 308 13.79 -22.33 3.28
C LEU A 308 13.19 -22.22 1.88
N GLU A 309 12.01 -21.60 1.82
CA GLU A 309 11.15 -21.49 0.65
C GLU A 309 11.12 -20.06 0.12
N LYS A 310 11.16 -19.07 1.03
CA LYS A 310 11.16 -17.64 0.70
C LYS A 310 12.27 -16.90 1.43
N LEU A 311 13.08 -16.18 0.66
CA LEU A 311 14.16 -15.34 1.16
C LEU A 311 13.96 -13.89 0.70
N ILE A 312 13.99 -12.96 1.64
CA ILE A 312 13.98 -11.51 1.39
C ILE A 312 15.27 -10.93 1.97
N LEU A 313 16.05 -10.28 1.11
CA LEU A 313 17.28 -9.60 1.42
C LEU A 313 17.07 -8.12 1.12
N GLU A 314 17.17 -7.26 2.13
CA GLU A 314 16.96 -5.83 2.01
C GLU A 314 18.22 -5.08 2.43
N ASN A 315 18.47 -3.95 1.76
CA ASN A 315 19.60 -3.08 2.05
C ASN A 315 20.95 -3.82 2.01
N ILE A 316 21.14 -4.75 1.07
CA ILE A 316 22.37 -5.54 0.96
C ILE A 316 23.39 -4.82 0.08
N GLN A 317 24.63 -4.73 0.55
CA GLN A 317 25.73 -4.21 -0.24
C GLN A 317 26.15 -5.19 -1.33
N ILE A 318 26.50 -4.67 -2.50
CA ILE A 318 26.78 -5.47 -3.72
C ILE A 318 27.92 -6.48 -3.49
N LYS A 319 28.95 -6.08 -2.74
CA LYS A 319 30.12 -6.91 -2.40
C LYS A 319 29.74 -8.18 -1.62
N HIS A 320 28.68 -8.13 -0.82
CA HIS A 320 28.19 -9.28 -0.06
C HIS A 320 27.24 -10.14 -0.88
N LEU A 321 26.51 -9.53 -1.80
CA LEU A 321 25.51 -10.21 -2.62
C LEU A 321 26.12 -11.33 -3.47
N TYR A 322 27.29 -11.12 -4.07
CA TYR A 322 27.99 -12.17 -4.84
C TYR A 322 28.20 -13.44 -4.01
N LYS A 323 28.76 -13.29 -2.81
CA LYS A 323 28.98 -14.40 -1.88
C LYS A 323 27.68 -15.03 -1.40
N ILE A 324 26.64 -14.23 -1.19
CA ILE A 324 25.31 -14.75 -0.83
C ILE A 324 24.78 -15.61 -1.98
N CYS A 325 24.76 -15.10 -3.20
CA CYS A 325 24.29 -15.79 -4.41
C CYS A 325 25.01 -17.12 -4.65
N ASP A 326 26.33 -17.18 -4.45
CA ASP A 326 27.08 -18.44 -4.54
C ASP A 326 26.58 -19.51 -3.56
N ASN A 327 26.05 -19.10 -2.40
CA ASN A 327 25.49 -20.04 -1.42
C ASN A 327 24.00 -20.35 -1.65
N LEU A 328 23.25 -19.50 -2.37
CA LEU A 328 21.81 -19.71 -2.60
C LEU A 328 21.53 -20.99 -3.41
N ILE A 329 22.48 -21.44 -4.25
CA ILE A 329 22.35 -22.68 -5.02
C ILE A 329 22.12 -23.92 -4.15
N HIS A 330 22.52 -23.87 -2.88
CA HIS A 330 22.33 -24.96 -1.93
C HIS A 330 20.92 -25.01 -1.33
N LEU A 331 20.12 -23.96 -1.50
CA LEU A 331 18.75 -23.86 -0.97
C LEU A 331 17.76 -24.55 -1.92
N ARG A 332 17.69 -25.87 -1.83
CA ARG A 332 16.92 -26.73 -2.76
C ARG A 332 15.41 -26.48 -2.78
N LYS A 333 14.84 -25.79 -1.79
CA LYS A 333 13.41 -25.46 -1.72
C LYS A 333 13.09 -23.99 -2.00
N LEU A 334 14.11 -23.16 -2.24
CA LEU A 334 13.92 -21.74 -2.46
C LEU A 334 13.14 -21.51 -3.76
N HIS A 335 11.90 -21.04 -3.62
CA HIS A 335 11.01 -20.76 -4.73
C HIS A 335 10.66 -19.27 -4.87
N SER A 336 10.99 -18.45 -3.87
CA SER A 336 10.78 -17.00 -3.87
C SER A 336 12.03 -16.29 -3.35
N LEU A 337 12.57 -15.36 -4.16
CA LEU A 337 13.71 -14.53 -3.81
C LEU A 337 13.36 -13.05 -4.02
N THR A 338 13.66 -12.22 -3.04
CA THR A 338 13.57 -10.76 -3.16
C THR A 338 14.88 -10.16 -2.67
N ILE A 339 15.49 -9.31 -3.49
CA ILE A 339 16.76 -8.65 -3.19
C ILE A 339 16.56 -7.15 -3.39
N SER A 340 16.94 -6.35 -2.39
CA SER A 340 17.08 -4.90 -2.47
C SER A 340 18.52 -4.54 -2.12
N ILE A 341 19.18 -3.86 -3.06
CA ILE A 341 20.60 -3.56 -3.05
C ILE A 341 20.77 -2.10 -2.64
N SER A 342 21.65 -1.85 -1.65
CA SER A 342 21.87 -0.53 -1.09
C SER A 342 22.82 0.35 -1.90
N ASP A 343 23.70 -0.29 -2.67
CA ASP A 343 24.78 0.35 -3.41
C ASP A 343 24.41 0.53 -4.88
N TYR A 344 25.11 1.42 -5.57
CA TYR A 344 25.02 1.55 -7.02
C TYR A 344 25.62 0.34 -7.73
N ILE A 345 24.97 -0.12 -8.79
CA ILE A 345 25.39 -1.26 -9.60
C ILE A 345 25.71 -0.82 -11.01
N GLU A 346 26.86 -1.26 -11.51
CA GLU A 346 27.27 -1.07 -12.92
C GLU A 346 26.74 -2.19 -13.83
N SER A 347 26.74 -3.44 -13.35
CA SER A 347 26.27 -4.61 -14.11
C SER A 347 25.60 -5.66 -13.22
N LEU A 348 24.51 -6.26 -13.73
CA LEU A 348 23.78 -7.35 -13.07
C LEU A 348 24.08 -8.74 -13.63
N SER A 349 24.93 -8.87 -14.65
CA SER A 349 25.15 -10.12 -15.39
C SER A 349 25.49 -11.29 -14.48
N LEU A 350 26.47 -11.10 -13.59
CA LEU A 350 26.92 -12.12 -12.66
C LEU A 350 25.85 -12.50 -11.63
N ILE A 351 25.02 -11.54 -11.20
CA ILE A 351 23.95 -11.78 -10.23
C ILE A 351 22.82 -12.58 -10.88
N PHE A 352 22.36 -12.17 -12.05
CA PHE A 352 21.33 -12.92 -12.77
C PHE A 352 21.81 -14.32 -13.17
N ALA A 353 23.05 -14.46 -13.63
CA ALA A 353 23.64 -15.76 -13.94
C ALA A 353 23.56 -16.71 -12.74
N ARG A 354 23.84 -16.24 -11.52
CA ARG A 354 23.70 -17.06 -10.30
C ARG A 354 22.26 -17.32 -9.92
N ILE A 355 21.37 -16.34 -10.06
CA ILE A 355 19.94 -16.49 -9.73
C ILE A 355 19.26 -17.48 -10.69
N PHE A 356 19.62 -17.49 -11.97
CA PHE A 356 19.00 -18.37 -12.97
C PHE A 356 19.38 -19.85 -12.79
N LEU A 357 20.48 -20.14 -12.08
CA LEU A 357 20.84 -21.50 -11.68
C LEU A 357 19.96 -22.07 -10.56
N LEU A 358 19.08 -21.26 -9.95
CA LEU A 358 18.22 -21.70 -8.86
C LEU A 358 17.04 -22.54 -9.39
N SER A 359 17.25 -23.85 -9.45
CA SER A 359 16.34 -24.84 -10.07
C SER A 359 14.88 -24.90 -9.57
N LYS A 360 14.55 -24.28 -8.43
CA LYS A 360 13.18 -24.20 -7.91
C LYS A 360 12.62 -22.78 -7.84
N LEU A 361 13.37 -21.77 -8.25
CA LEU A 361 12.99 -20.37 -8.14
C LEU A 361 11.86 -20.03 -9.12
N LYS A 362 10.67 -19.71 -8.58
CA LYS A 362 9.50 -19.32 -9.39
C LYS A 362 9.28 -17.81 -9.39
N TYR A 363 9.58 -17.14 -8.28
CA TYR A 363 9.40 -15.71 -8.11
C TYR A 363 10.74 -15.05 -7.79
N CYS A 364 11.11 -14.02 -8.56
CA CYS A 364 12.29 -13.22 -8.34
C CYS A 364 11.94 -11.73 -8.41
N LYS A 365 12.30 -10.98 -7.38
CA LYS A 365 12.28 -9.51 -7.39
C LYS A 365 13.68 -8.99 -7.07
N ILE A 366 14.20 -8.08 -7.88
CA ILE A 366 15.46 -7.38 -7.64
C ILE A 366 15.20 -5.88 -7.68
N GLU A 367 15.72 -5.16 -6.70
CA GLU A 367 15.62 -3.71 -6.57
C GLU A 367 17.01 -3.14 -6.36
N TYR A 368 17.39 -2.17 -7.19
CA TYR A 368 18.72 -1.57 -7.20
C TYR A 368 18.70 -0.17 -7.81
N GLN A 369 19.77 0.57 -7.59
CA GLN A 369 20.00 1.87 -8.19
C GLN A 369 21.22 1.81 -9.11
N THR A 370 21.18 2.53 -10.22
CA THR A 370 22.37 2.86 -11.03
C THR A 370 22.73 4.32 -10.79
N LYS A 371 23.98 4.72 -11.04
CA LYS A 371 24.33 6.15 -10.96
C LYS A 371 23.55 6.90 -12.04
N ASN A 372 22.99 8.07 -11.71
CA ASN A 372 22.03 8.79 -12.57
C ASN A 372 22.52 9.11 -14.00
N TYR A 373 23.84 9.15 -14.21
CA TYR A 373 24.46 9.48 -15.50
C TYR A 373 25.17 8.30 -16.16
N GLU A 374 25.26 7.15 -15.49
CA GLU A 374 25.88 5.96 -16.06
C GLU A 374 24.76 5.06 -16.59
N GLU A 375 24.81 4.80 -17.89
CA GLU A 375 23.95 3.80 -18.51
C GLU A 375 24.36 2.40 -18.02
N PRO A 376 23.40 1.51 -17.73
CA PRO A 376 23.71 0.19 -17.24
C PRO A 376 24.44 -0.61 -18.34
N LEU A 377 25.54 -1.27 -17.98
CA LEU A 377 26.31 -2.07 -18.93
C LEU A 377 25.49 -3.23 -19.49
N LEU A 378 25.75 -3.57 -20.75
CA LEU A 378 25.12 -4.71 -21.43
C LEU A 378 25.23 -5.98 -20.57
N THR A 379 24.08 -6.58 -20.32
CA THR A 379 23.97 -7.78 -19.50
C THR A 379 24.09 -9.00 -20.39
N ILE A 380 25.30 -9.56 -20.48
CA ILE A 380 25.56 -10.79 -21.23
C ILE A 380 25.09 -11.98 -20.39
N PHE A 381 24.08 -12.67 -20.89
CA PHE A 381 23.65 -13.95 -20.36
C PHE A 381 24.34 -15.05 -21.18
N THR A 382 25.32 -15.73 -20.59
CA THR A 382 25.91 -16.91 -21.23
C THR A 382 24.88 -18.05 -21.28
N GLU A 383 25.02 -18.95 -22.26
CA GLU A 383 24.15 -20.10 -22.58
C GLU A 383 23.94 -21.09 -21.42
N TYR A 384 23.31 -20.65 -20.34
CA TYR A 384 22.98 -21.50 -19.21
C TYR A 384 21.61 -22.13 -19.39
N ASP A 385 21.41 -23.23 -18.65
CA ASP A 385 20.14 -23.91 -18.49
C ASP A 385 19.00 -22.93 -18.25
N TYR A 386 17.86 -23.21 -18.89
CA TYR A 386 16.66 -22.40 -18.75
C TYR A 386 16.22 -22.27 -17.29
N SER A 387 16.00 -21.02 -16.88
CA SER A 387 15.54 -20.70 -15.54
C SER A 387 14.06 -21.09 -15.35
N PRO A 388 13.68 -21.62 -14.17
CA PRO A 388 12.30 -21.97 -13.85
C PRO A 388 11.42 -20.78 -13.46
N ILE A 389 11.96 -19.55 -13.47
CA ILE A 389 11.26 -18.34 -13.03
C ILE A 389 9.98 -18.13 -13.86
N GLN A 390 8.90 -17.87 -13.13
CA GLN A 390 7.56 -17.60 -13.66
C GLN A 390 7.16 -16.14 -13.47
N SER A 391 7.70 -15.48 -12.46
CA SER A 391 7.46 -14.06 -12.18
C SER A 391 8.77 -13.35 -11.90
N LEU A 392 9.08 -12.34 -12.71
CA LEU A 392 10.27 -11.51 -12.58
C LEU A 392 9.89 -10.04 -12.40
N ILE A 393 10.45 -9.39 -11.39
CA ILE A 393 10.31 -7.95 -11.13
C ILE A 393 11.70 -7.34 -11.02
N ILE A 394 11.99 -6.34 -11.83
CA ILE A 394 13.24 -5.58 -11.84
C ILE A 394 12.89 -4.11 -11.54
N ASN A 395 13.20 -3.67 -10.34
CA ASN A 395 13.03 -2.30 -9.89
C ASN A 395 14.39 -1.58 -9.98
N GLY A 396 14.71 -1.08 -11.18
CA GLY A 396 15.95 -0.39 -11.49
C GLY A 396 16.08 -0.15 -13.00
N ARG A 397 17.14 0.57 -13.41
CA ARG A 397 17.45 0.81 -14.84
C ARG A 397 18.05 -0.44 -15.45
N PHE A 398 17.40 -1.00 -16.46
CA PHE A 398 17.79 -2.21 -17.17
C PHE A 398 18.04 -1.91 -18.65
N PRO A 399 19.16 -2.36 -19.23
CA PRO A 399 19.52 -2.07 -20.62
C PRO A 399 18.59 -2.81 -21.58
N PHE A 400 18.00 -2.06 -22.52
CA PHE A 400 17.05 -2.56 -23.50
C PHE A 400 17.67 -3.64 -24.39
N ASP A 401 18.94 -3.49 -24.78
CA ASP A 401 19.64 -4.46 -25.63
C ASP A 401 19.82 -5.84 -24.97
N SER A 402 19.72 -5.89 -23.64
CA SER A 402 19.77 -7.14 -22.87
C SER A 402 18.39 -7.77 -22.63
N PHE A 403 17.31 -7.08 -23.00
CA PHE A 403 15.95 -7.50 -22.67
C PHE A 403 15.54 -8.77 -23.43
N SER A 404 15.88 -8.88 -24.71
CA SER A 404 15.65 -10.10 -25.50
C SER A 404 16.38 -11.30 -24.90
N HIS A 405 17.66 -11.15 -24.57
CA HIS A 405 18.48 -12.17 -23.95
C HIS A 405 17.92 -12.61 -22.59
N LEU A 406 17.46 -11.66 -21.77
CA LEU A 406 16.78 -11.94 -20.51
C LEU A 406 15.57 -12.84 -20.73
N LEU A 407 14.73 -12.52 -21.73
CA LEU A 407 13.53 -13.28 -22.05
C LEU A 407 13.87 -14.70 -22.54
N CYS A 408 14.94 -14.87 -23.32
CA CYS A 408 15.43 -16.18 -23.77
C CYS A 408 15.81 -17.10 -22.60
N CYS A 409 16.35 -16.56 -21.52
CA CYS A 409 16.69 -17.35 -20.33
C CYS A 409 15.47 -17.85 -19.53
N LEU A 410 14.26 -17.34 -19.81
CA LEU A 410 13.07 -17.49 -18.97
C LEU A 410 11.87 -18.09 -19.74
N PRO A 411 11.97 -19.31 -20.32
CA PRO A 411 10.91 -19.86 -21.17
C PRO A 411 9.58 -20.14 -20.44
N LYS A 412 9.58 -20.18 -19.10
CA LYS A 412 8.39 -20.40 -18.26
C LYS A 412 7.80 -19.10 -17.69
N LEU A 413 8.32 -17.95 -18.12
CA LEU A 413 7.89 -16.65 -17.62
C LEU A 413 6.42 -16.41 -17.93
N GLN A 414 5.68 -15.98 -16.91
CA GLN A 414 4.26 -15.62 -16.98
C GLN A 414 4.05 -14.13 -16.73
N TYR A 415 4.89 -13.55 -15.87
CA TYR A 415 4.81 -12.18 -15.43
C TYR A 415 6.19 -11.54 -15.49
N ILE A 416 6.30 -10.40 -16.16
CA ILE A 416 7.48 -9.54 -16.12
C ILE A 416 7.09 -8.10 -15.80
N SER A 417 7.86 -7.47 -14.91
CA SER A 417 7.78 -6.05 -14.61
C SER A 417 9.17 -5.45 -14.57
N ILE A 418 9.42 -4.40 -15.34
CA ILE A 418 10.69 -3.66 -15.34
C ILE A 418 10.39 -2.17 -15.16
N ASP A 419 10.98 -1.58 -14.12
CA ASP A 419 10.72 -0.19 -13.71
C ASP A 419 11.41 0.86 -14.57
N CYS A 420 12.45 0.52 -15.33
CA CYS A 420 13.04 1.41 -16.34
C CYS A 420 13.85 0.59 -17.34
N LEU A 421 13.35 0.44 -18.56
CA LEU A 421 14.09 -0.05 -19.72
C LEU A 421 14.69 1.15 -20.44
N ILE A 422 16.02 1.17 -20.58
CA ILE A 422 16.75 2.27 -21.21
C ILE A 422 17.59 1.76 -22.39
N GLN A 423 17.60 2.50 -23.49
CA GLN A 423 18.47 2.24 -24.63
C GLN A 423 19.77 3.04 -24.47
N ASP A 424 20.91 2.41 -24.77
CA ASP A 424 22.21 3.07 -24.74
C ASP A 424 22.36 4.01 -25.95
N HIS A 425 22.72 5.27 -25.69
CA HIS A 425 22.83 6.31 -26.72
C HIS A 425 24.18 6.31 -27.47
N TYR A 426 25.17 5.56 -27.00
CA TYR A 426 26.53 5.57 -27.54
C TYR A 426 26.78 4.50 -28.62
N TYR A 427 25.90 3.52 -28.76
CA TYR A 427 25.97 2.56 -29.87
C TYR A 427 25.34 3.16 -31.13
N THR A 428 26.18 3.85 -31.91
CA THR A 428 25.85 4.31 -33.26
C THR A 428 25.45 3.13 -34.16
N GLU A 429 24.45 3.36 -35.00
CA GLU A 429 23.74 2.43 -35.91
C GLU A 429 24.59 1.59 -36.89
N GLU A 430 25.92 1.63 -36.81
CA GLU A 430 26.79 1.16 -37.89
C GLU A 430 27.07 -0.35 -37.88
N GLU A 431 26.76 -1.11 -36.83
CA GLU A 431 27.04 -2.56 -36.79
C GLU A 431 25.97 -3.38 -36.02
N GLU A 432 24.68 -3.25 -36.36
CA GLU A 432 23.69 -4.27 -35.97
C GLU A 432 23.69 -5.38 -37.04
N GLU A 433 24.65 -6.32 -36.97
CA GLU A 433 24.37 -7.65 -37.52
C GLU A 433 23.10 -8.15 -36.83
N GLU A 434 22.02 -8.34 -37.60
CA GLU A 434 20.76 -8.88 -37.10
C GLU A 434 21.00 -10.30 -36.58
N GLU A 435 21.47 -10.43 -35.34
CA GLU A 435 21.41 -11.68 -34.61
C GLU A 435 19.94 -12.04 -34.51
N LYS A 436 19.51 -12.95 -35.39
CA LYS A 436 18.22 -13.60 -35.32
C LYS A 436 18.20 -14.36 -34.01
N LEU A 437 17.60 -13.75 -33.00
CA LEU A 437 17.24 -14.41 -31.75
C LEU A 437 16.56 -15.74 -32.13
N SER A 438 17.19 -16.85 -31.74
CA SER A 438 16.57 -18.15 -31.94
C SER A 438 15.27 -18.16 -31.12
N PHE A 439 14.14 -18.11 -31.83
CA PHE A 439 12.83 -17.72 -31.30
C PHE A 439 12.34 -18.66 -30.19
N ILE A 440 12.63 -18.33 -28.94
CA ILE A 440 11.98 -18.96 -27.80
C ILE A 440 10.57 -18.38 -27.71
N GLN A 441 9.58 -19.17 -28.13
CA GLN A 441 8.18 -18.80 -27.96
C GLN A 441 7.81 -18.77 -26.47
N LEU A 442 7.61 -17.59 -25.90
CA LEU A 442 7.15 -17.40 -24.53
C LEU A 442 5.63 -17.64 -24.39
N LYS A 443 5.19 -18.89 -24.60
CA LYS A 443 3.77 -19.30 -24.57
C LYS A 443 3.06 -18.96 -23.25
N TYR A 444 3.82 -18.92 -22.18
CA TYR A 444 3.34 -18.67 -20.83
C TYR A 444 3.26 -17.19 -20.47
N LEU A 445 3.92 -16.29 -21.21
CA LEU A 445 3.99 -14.88 -20.88
C LEU A 445 2.62 -14.23 -21.06
N LYS A 446 1.96 -13.87 -19.95
CA LYS A 446 0.61 -13.29 -19.95
C LYS A 446 0.59 -11.84 -19.52
N TYR A 447 1.53 -11.43 -18.66
CA TYR A 447 1.56 -10.10 -18.08
C TYR A 447 2.93 -9.44 -18.33
N VAL A 448 2.89 -8.26 -18.93
CA VAL A 448 4.06 -7.42 -19.20
C VAL A 448 3.78 -6.02 -18.67
N SER A 449 4.68 -5.50 -17.82
CA SER A 449 4.63 -4.13 -17.32
C SER A 449 5.99 -3.47 -17.46
N LEU A 450 6.12 -2.50 -18.37
CA LEU A 450 7.40 -1.89 -18.70
C LEU A 450 7.29 -0.37 -18.58
N ARG A 451 8.26 0.24 -17.91
CA ARG A 451 8.53 1.66 -18.10
C ARG A 451 9.69 1.78 -19.10
N ILE A 452 9.45 2.42 -20.22
CA ILE A 452 10.35 2.52 -21.36
C ILE A 452 10.85 3.95 -21.45
N ASP A 453 12.16 4.13 -21.33
CA ASP A 453 12.83 5.43 -21.31
C ASP A 453 13.84 5.50 -22.46
N TYR A 454 13.71 6.49 -23.33
CA TYR A 454 14.58 6.71 -24.50
C TYR A 454 14.72 5.53 -25.49
N VAL A 455 13.79 4.56 -25.48
CA VAL A 455 13.80 3.46 -26.47
C VAL A 455 12.92 3.83 -27.65
N GLU A 456 13.49 3.78 -28.85
CA GLU A 456 12.74 3.99 -30.09
C GLU A 456 11.61 2.97 -30.27
N PHE A 457 10.44 3.45 -30.70
CA PHE A 457 9.28 2.60 -30.94
C PHE A 457 9.58 1.46 -31.92
N LYS A 458 10.41 1.69 -32.95
CA LYS A 458 10.76 0.67 -33.95
C LYS A 458 11.50 -0.52 -33.32
N LYS A 459 12.42 -0.27 -32.38
CA LYS A 459 13.13 -1.33 -31.66
C LYS A 459 12.18 -2.08 -30.73
N PHE A 460 11.30 -1.37 -30.03
CA PHE A 460 10.29 -2.01 -29.18
C PHE A 460 9.25 -2.83 -29.97
N GLU A 461 8.83 -2.33 -31.13
CA GLU A 461 7.94 -3.03 -32.06
C GLU A 461 8.51 -4.40 -32.46
N LYS A 462 9.82 -4.50 -32.70
CA LYS A 462 10.50 -5.78 -32.98
C LYS A 462 10.30 -6.80 -31.85
N ILE A 463 10.42 -6.40 -30.59
CA ILE A 463 10.16 -7.33 -29.48
C ILE A 463 8.69 -7.79 -29.46
N ILE A 464 7.76 -6.87 -29.73
CA ILE A 464 6.34 -7.21 -29.76
C ILE A 464 6.03 -8.25 -30.82
N THR A 465 6.56 -8.07 -32.03
CA THR A 465 6.31 -9.01 -33.15
C THR A 465 6.89 -10.39 -32.90
N GLU A 466 7.99 -10.46 -32.14
CA GLU A 466 8.71 -11.72 -31.89
C GLU A 466 8.22 -12.47 -30.63
N VAL A 467 7.85 -11.74 -29.57
CA VAL A 467 7.68 -12.33 -28.23
C VAL A 467 6.28 -12.20 -27.66
N PHE A 468 5.51 -11.16 -27.99
CA PHE A 468 4.30 -10.81 -27.24
C PHE A 468 3.01 -11.50 -27.71
N HIS A 469 3.13 -12.51 -28.57
CA HIS A 469 1.98 -13.23 -29.13
C HIS A 469 0.93 -13.67 -28.10
N TYR A 470 1.37 -14.14 -26.94
CA TYR A 470 0.49 -14.72 -25.92
C TYR A 470 0.14 -13.78 -24.76
N VAL A 471 0.58 -12.52 -24.82
CA VAL A 471 0.37 -11.50 -23.79
C VAL A 471 -1.12 -11.15 -23.70
N GLN A 472 -1.63 -11.08 -22.48
CA GLN A 472 -3.01 -10.72 -22.17
C GLN A 472 -3.12 -9.34 -21.52
N ILE A 473 -2.08 -8.92 -20.81
CA ILE A 473 -2.02 -7.65 -20.11
C ILE A 473 -0.70 -6.98 -20.47
N LEU A 474 -0.78 -5.82 -21.11
CA LEU A 474 0.35 -4.97 -21.45
C LEU A 474 0.16 -3.62 -20.75
N ARG A 475 1.06 -3.32 -19.81
CA ARG A 475 1.15 -2.03 -19.15
C ARG A 475 2.44 -1.32 -19.56
N LEU A 476 2.32 -0.10 -20.03
CA LEU A 476 3.44 0.67 -20.55
C LEU A 476 3.45 2.06 -19.93
N MET A 477 4.63 2.49 -19.49
CA MET A 477 4.91 3.90 -19.21
C MET A 477 6.05 4.34 -20.13
N THR A 478 5.83 5.29 -21.03
CA THR A 478 6.80 5.64 -22.09
C THR A 478 7.14 7.12 -22.04
N PHE A 479 8.34 7.50 -22.48
CA PHE A 479 8.79 8.89 -22.53
C PHE A 479 9.40 9.26 -23.89
N TYR A 480 9.39 10.56 -24.21
CA TYR A 480 10.13 11.24 -25.28
C TYR A 480 9.77 10.90 -26.74
N ASP A 481 9.54 9.64 -27.09
CA ASP A 481 9.25 9.23 -28.47
C ASP A 481 7.76 9.37 -28.78
N GLU A 482 7.42 10.42 -29.54
CA GLU A 482 6.05 10.74 -29.96
C GLU A 482 5.40 9.63 -30.81
N VAL A 483 6.19 8.71 -31.38
CA VAL A 483 5.65 7.58 -32.16
C VAL A 483 4.83 6.63 -31.29
N TYR A 484 5.06 6.59 -29.97
CA TYR A 484 4.20 5.85 -29.03
C TYR A 484 2.76 6.38 -28.97
N LEU A 485 2.52 7.61 -29.48
CA LEU A 485 1.21 8.23 -29.55
C LEU A 485 0.45 7.89 -30.86
N ASP A 486 1.04 7.13 -31.79
CA ASP A 486 0.37 6.72 -33.02
C ASP A 486 -0.62 5.56 -32.78
N ALA A 487 -1.89 5.93 -32.63
CA ALA A 487 -2.99 4.98 -32.44
C ALA A 487 -3.13 3.97 -33.60
N LYS A 488 -2.90 4.38 -34.86
CA LYS A 488 -3.07 3.46 -36.00
C LYS A 488 -1.98 2.40 -36.01
N ARG A 489 -0.75 2.79 -35.66
CA ARG A 489 0.38 1.86 -35.54
C ARG A 489 0.15 0.85 -34.42
N TRP A 490 -0.29 1.31 -33.24
CA TRP A 490 -0.68 0.42 -32.15
C TRP A 490 -1.80 -0.54 -32.51
N GLN A 491 -2.88 -0.06 -33.13
CA GLN A 491 -3.99 -0.90 -33.57
C GLN A 491 -3.50 -2.00 -34.52
N LYS A 492 -2.69 -1.66 -35.53
CA LYS A 492 -2.11 -2.65 -36.45
C LYS A 492 -1.27 -3.68 -35.71
N LEU A 493 -0.44 -3.22 -34.77
CA LEU A 493 0.46 -4.08 -34.00
C LEU A 493 -0.33 -5.07 -33.12
N ILE A 494 -1.33 -4.59 -32.39
CA ILE A 494 -2.17 -5.40 -31.50
C ILE A 494 -2.94 -6.46 -32.30
N VAL A 495 -3.63 -6.06 -33.38
CA VAL A 495 -4.42 -6.98 -34.20
C VAL A 495 -3.54 -8.06 -34.83
N THR A 496 -2.32 -7.70 -35.25
CA THR A 496 -1.44 -8.63 -35.97
C THR A 496 -0.68 -9.56 -35.02
N TYR A 497 -0.13 -9.01 -33.93
CA TYR A 497 0.88 -9.71 -33.12
C TYR A 497 0.47 -9.97 -31.68
N MET A 498 -0.64 -9.41 -31.17
CA MET A 498 -1.11 -9.65 -29.80
C MET A 498 -2.60 -10.03 -29.75
N PRO A 499 -3.02 -11.11 -30.44
CA PRO A 499 -4.43 -11.46 -30.58
C PRO A 499 -5.12 -11.84 -29.25
N TYR A 500 -4.35 -12.10 -28.19
CA TYR A 500 -4.88 -12.45 -26.87
C TYR A 500 -4.91 -11.27 -25.89
N LEU A 501 -4.56 -10.06 -26.33
CA LEU A 501 -4.51 -8.88 -25.48
C LEU A 501 -5.91 -8.49 -25.00
N ARG A 502 -6.07 -8.37 -23.68
CA ARG A 502 -7.33 -8.00 -23.02
C ARG A 502 -7.24 -6.65 -22.33
N ILE A 503 -6.07 -6.34 -21.78
CA ILE A 503 -5.82 -5.08 -21.11
C ILE A 503 -4.62 -4.44 -21.78
N PHE A 504 -4.86 -3.28 -22.37
CA PHE A 504 -3.84 -2.37 -22.85
C PHE A 504 -3.90 -1.09 -22.01
N ASP A 505 -2.86 -0.85 -21.22
CA ASP A 505 -2.74 0.32 -20.34
C ASP A 505 -1.44 1.05 -20.69
N ILE A 506 -1.55 2.15 -21.40
CA ILE A 506 -0.44 3.04 -21.73
C ILE A 506 -0.51 4.34 -20.93
N ASN A 507 0.65 4.80 -20.50
CA ASN A 507 0.91 6.12 -19.95
C ASN A 507 2.11 6.71 -20.69
N HIS A 508 1.93 7.78 -21.45
CA HIS A 508 3.00 8.44 -22.18
C HIS A 508 3.19 9.86 -21.65
N GLU A 509 4.41 10.19 -21.26
CA GLU A 509 4.79 11.53 -20.81
C GLU A 509 5.81 12.11 -21.80
N GLY A 510 5.47 13.24 -22.44
CA GLY A 510 6.32 13.80 -23.47
C GLY A 510 5.82 15.08 -24.10
N SER A 511 6.67 15.64 -24.95
CA SER A 511 6.36 16.79 -25.79
C SER A 511 5.88 16.30 -27.15
N VAL A 512 4.72 16.76 -27.61
CA VAL A 512 4.26 16.57 -28.99
C VAL A 512 4.92 17.66 -29.82
N LYS A 513 6.01 17.33 -30.54
CA LYS A 513 6.83 18.34 -31.23
C LYS A 513 6.29 18.71 -32.62
N THR A 514 5.21 18.09 -33.05
CA THR A 514 4.63 18.38 -34.36
C THR A 514 3.80 19.65 -34.32
N ASN A 515 4.24 20.69 -35.04
CA ASN A 515 3.58 22.00 -35.21
C ASN A 515 2.10 21.99 -35.67
N SER A 516 1.49 20.80 -35.85
CA SER A 516 0.17 20.62 -36.43
C SER A 516 -0.78 19.74 -35.62
N LEU A 517 -0.31 18.97 -34.63
CA LEU A 517 -1.16 18.05 -33.86
C LEU A 517 -1.18 18.45 -32.39
N THR A 518 -2.38 18.64 -31.86
CA THR A 518 -2.62 18.81 -30.43
C THR A 518 -2.81 17.45 -29.77
N TYR A 519 -2.66 17.37 -28.45
CA TYR A 519 -3.06 16.17 -27.69
C TYR A 519 -4.52 15.75 -27.94
N HIS A 520 -5.39 16.72 -28.27
CA HIS A 520 -6.77 16.44 -28.65
C HIS A 520 -6.84 15.63 -29.96
N ASP A 521 -6.03 16.00 -30.96
CA ASP A 521 -5.95 15.26 -32.23
C ASP A 521 -5.39 13.85 -32.03
N ILE A 522 -4.42 13.69 -31.13
CA ILE A 522 -3.85 12.39 -30.77
C ILE A 522 -4.93 11.48 -30.14
N ILE A 523 -5.67 11.98 -29.15
CA ILE A 523 -6.75 11.22 -28.51
C ILE A 523 -7.85 10.85 -29.51
N ASN A 524 -8.16 11.73 -30.46
CA ASN A 524 -9.11 11.41 -31.51
C ASN A 524 -8.69 10.19 -32.34
N GLY A 525 -7.38 9.91 -32.46
CA GLY A 525 -6.86 8.67 -33.03
C GLY A 525 -7.21 7.40 -32.23
N PHE A 526 -7.37 7.54 -30.90
CA PHE A 526 -7.74 6.46 -29.98
C PHE A 526 -9.27 6.30 -29.80
N ASN A 527 -10.09 6.98 -30.62
CA ASN A 527 -11.56 6.89 -30.59
C ASN A 527 -12.16 6.02 -31.70
N SER A 528 -11.35 5.26 -32.46
CA SER A 528 -11.85 4.32 -33.46
C SER A 528 -12.68 3.19 -32.82
N SER A 529 -13.53 2.53 -33.61
CA SER A 529 -14.38 1.42 -33.12
C SER A 529 -13.56 0.31 -32.45
N PHE A 530 -12.34 0.06 -32.94
CA PHE A 530 -11.41 -0.89 -32.34
C PHE A 530 -11.14 -0.62 -30.86
N TRP A 531 -10.86 0.62 -30.47
CA TRP A 531 -10.56 0.98 -29.08
C TRP A 531 -11.81 0.88 -28.19
N ILE A 532 -12.94 1.39 -28.70
CA ILE A 532 -14.22 1.41 -27.99
C ILE A 532 -14.74 -0.01 -27.74
N GLU A 533 -14.70 -0.89 -28.74
CA GLU A 533 -15.14 -2.28 -28.65
C GLU A 533 -14.29 -3.08 -27.65
N ASN A 534 -12.99 -2.82 -27.59
CA ASN A 534 -12.08 -3.41 -26.59
C ASN A 534 -12.16 -2.75 -25.21
N LYS A 535 -12.95 -1.68 -25.05
CA LYS A 535 -13.10 -0.90 -23.81
C LYS A 535 -11.78 -0.34 -23.30
N TRP A 536 -10.92 0.09 -24.22
CA TRP A 536 -9.68 0.80 -23.92
C TRP A 536 -9.89 2.27 -24.19
N PHE A 537 -9.91 3.07 -23.12
CA PHE A 537 -10.20 4.49 -23.18
C PHE A 537 -8.95 5.28 -22.78
N PHE A 538 -8.80 6.48 -23.33
CA PHE A 538 -7.61 7.30 -23.11
C PHE A 538 -8.02 8.74 -22.88
N THR A 539 -7.24 9.43 -22.07
CA THR A 539 -7.36 10.89 -21.88
C THR A 539 -5.96 11.49 -21.78
N HIS A 540 -5.89 12.81 -21.63
CA HIS A 540 -4.65 13.51 -21.41
C HIS A 540 -4.76 14.51 -20.27
N GLN A 541 -3.60 14.90 -19.76
CA GLN A 541 -3.42 16.02 -18.85
C GLN A 541 -2.19 16.81 -19.28
N HIS A 542 -2.31 18.13 -19.40
CA HIS A 542 -1.15 18.99 -19.63
C HIS A 542 -0.33 19.14 -18.35
N ILE A 543 1.00 19.08 -18.45
CA ILE A 543 1.91 19.22 -17.30
C ILE A 543 1.87 20.66 -16.77
N ARG A 544 1.80 21.64 -17.69
CA ARG A 544 1.62 23.05 -17.36
C ARG A 544 0.62 23.69 -18.33
N LYS A 545 -0.08 24.73 -17.87
CA LYS A 545 -1.11 25.42 -18.67
C LYS A 545 -0.52 26.23 -19.83
N ASP A 546 0.74 26.64 -19.69
CA ASP A 546 1.51 27.45 -20.62
C ASP A 546 2.34 26.63 -21.62
N GLU A 547 2.42 25.31 -21.43
CA GLU A 547 3.13 24.38 -22.32
C GLU A 547 2.12 23.36 -22.90
N PRO A 548 1.28 23.77 -23.87
CA PRO A 548 0.23 22.90 -24.43
C PRO A 548 0.80 21.64 -25.10
N ASP A 549 2.05 21.72 -25.55
CA ASP A 549 2.76 20.63 -26.22
C ASP A 549 3.29 19.59 -25.22
N ASN A 550 3.33 19.90 -23.92
CA ASN A 550 3.79 18.98 -22.86
C ASN A 550 2.60 18.40 -22.10
N GLY A 551 2.47 17.09 -22.16
CA GLY A 551 1.34 16.41 -21.56
C GLY A 551 1.64 14.98 -21.20
N ILE A 552 0.65 14.40 -20.54
CA ILE A 552 0.60 13.00 -20.16
C ILE A 552 -0.64 12.43 -20.83
N LEU A 553 -0.48 11.53 -21.79
CA LEU A 553 -1.57 10.69 -22.28
C LEU A 553 -1.64 9.46 -21.38
N TYR A 554 -2.81 9.11 -20.87
CA TYR A 554 -2.96 7.94 -20.03
C TYR A 554 -4.27 7.21 -20.28
N SER A 555 -4.23 5.90 -20.07
CA SER A 555 -5.42 5.05 -20.16
C SER A 555 -6.38 5.38 -19.03
N THR A 556 -7.63 5.61 -19.39
CA THR A 556 -8.75 5.75 -18.45
C THR A 556 -9.48 4.43 -18.30
N THR A 557 -10.05 4.28 -17.13
CA THR A 557 -10.35 3.00 -16.55
C THR A 557 -11.69 2.45 -17.00
N PRO A 558 -11.85 1.13 -16.85
CA PRO A 558 -12.69 0.73 -15.71
C PRO A 558 -11.93 0.19 -14.47
N TYR A 559 -10.59 0.11 -14.43
CA TYR A 559 -9.86 -0.41 -13.24
C TYR A 559 -8.59 0.36 -12.75
N ARG A 560 -8.69 1.62 -12.33
CA ARG A 560 -7.73 2.31 -11.43
C ARG A 560 -8.53 2.91 -10.31
#